data_AF-A0A7J5VWE5-F1
#
_entry.id   AF-A0A7J5VWE5-F1
#
_cell.length_a   1.000
_cell.length_b   1.000
_cell.length_c   1.000
_cell.angle_alpha   90.00
_cell.angle_beta   90.00
_cell.angle_gamma   90.00
#
_symmetry.space_group_name_H-M   'P 1'
#
loop_
_entity.id
_entity.type
_entity.pdbx_description
1 polymer ?
#
loop_
_entity_poly.entity_id
_entity_poly.type
_entity_poly.pdbx_seq_one_letter_code
_entity_poly.pdbx_strand_id
1 'polypeptide(L)'
;MKKLTLIIFAILISSLFTSAQEFTNFISCKVDGKEYKAEARKLKIPTVGFEYLAIASFQVSPDVQVWIRFYYFSDSLQPGTYPIISEEGLENESKKKADRSKVWVLVDYTEETKGLGHAFHDGESLSGTVTIDKITPSSVEGSFEATLLGVYYKKRAVATMSGSGIRGNLEKKMITKAGGGMLANAGPHDHDNTRKSDETDTIVLSEGRFFVDWSKAEKE
;
A
#
# COMPACT_ATOMS: atom_id res chain seq x y z
N MET A 1 28.64 0.78 44.70
CA MET A 1 28.08 -0.47 44.11
C MET A 1 26.65 -0.31 43.58
N LYS A 2 25.70 0.27 44.32
CA LYS A 2 24.29 0.44 43.86
C LYS A 2 24.08 1.26 42.58
N LYS A 3 24.97 2.20 42.25
CA LYS A 3 24.89 3.03 41.04
C LYS A 3 25.36 2.30 39.76
N LEU A 4 26.23 1.30 39.88
CA LEU A 4 26.76 0.56 38.73
C LEU A 4 25.76 -0.50 38.24
N THR A 5 25.01 -1.11 39.17
CA THR A 5 23.94 -2.07 38.84
C THR A 5 22.77 -1.42 38.12
N LEU A 6 22.46 -0.14 38.38
CA LEU A 6 21.37 0.58 37.74
C LEU A 6 21.65 0.90 36.27
N ILE A 7 22.93 1.17 35.93
CA ILE A 7 23.36 1.47 34.56
C ILE A 7 23.35 0.19 33.70
N ILE A 8 23.78 -0.94 34.26
CA ILE A 8 23.74 -2.23 33.56
C ILE A 8 22.29 -2.68 33.31
N PHE A 9 21.38 -2.42 34.26
CA PHE A 9 19.95 -2.72 34.08
C PHE A 9 19.28 -1.81 33.03
N ALA A 10 19.70 -0.54 32.92
CA ALA A 10 19.20 0.37 31.89
C ALA A 10 19.66 -0.01 30.46
N ILE A 11 20.89 -0.53 30.30
CA ILE A 11 21.43 -0.95 29.00
C ILE A 11 20.77 -2.27 28.51
N LEU A 12 20.37 -3.15 29.42
CA LEU A 12 19.69 -4.42 29.08
C LEU A 12 18.22 -4.24 28.65
N ILE A 13 17.56 -3.13 29.00
CA ILE A 13 16.18 -2.86 28.61
C ILE A 13 16.11 -2.26 27.20
N SER A 14 17.14 -1.52 26.75
CA SER A 14 17.19 -0.95 25.41
C SER A 14 17.31 -1.98 24.28
N SER A 15 17.73 -3.21 24.57
CA SER A 15 17.83 -4.29 23.57
C SER A 15 16.53 -5.11 23.40
N LEU A 16 15.48 -4.84 24.19
CA LEU A 16 14.24 -5.64 24.18
C LEU A 16 13.15 -5.13 23.23
N PHE A 17 13.39 -4.04 22.49
CA PHE A 17 12.35 -3.39 21.67
C PHE A 17 12.73 -3.24 20.20
N THR A 18 13.27 -4.27 19.54
CA THR A 18 13.19 -4.36 18.07
C THR A 18 13.43 -5.78 17.56
N SER A 19 12.58 -6.74 17.94
CA SER A 19 12.37 -7.86 17.00
C SER A 19 11.54 -7.28 15.85
N ALA A 20 12.19 -6.76 14.81
CA ALA A 20 11.51 -6.45 13.57
C ALA A 20 10.82 -7.75 13.12
N GLN A 21 9.49 -7.72 13.00
CA GLN A 21 8.75 -8.86 12.50
C GLN A 21 9.26 -9.11 11.07
N GLU A 22 10.02 -10.19 10.88
CA GLU A 22 10.44 -10.59 9.55
C GLU A 22 9.24 -11.20 8.83
N PHE A 23 8.75 -10.46 7.84
CA PHE A 23 7.70 -10.93 6.95
C PHE A 23 8.33 -11.70 5.80
N THR A 24 7.83 -12.90 5.51
CA THR A 24 8.22 -13.63 4.30
C THR A 24 7.83 -12.83 3.07
N ASN A 25 6.57 -12.40 2.98
CA ASN A 25 6.08 -11.53 1.92
C ASN A 25 6.01 -10.10 2.43
N PHE A 26 6.59 -9.14 1.73
CA PHE A 26 6.67 -7.76 2.20
C PHE A 26 6.68 -6.72 1.08
N ILE A 27 6.32 -5.50 1.46
CA ILE A 27 6.76 -4.26 0.83
C ILE A 27 7.46 -3.45 1.92
N SER A 28 8.60 -2.85 1.58
CA SER A 28 9.30 -1.88 2.41
C SER A 28 9.73 -0.68 1.59
N CYS A 29 9.65 0.52 2.16
CA CYS A 29 10.12 1.76 1.54
C CYS A 29 10.27 2.85 2.61
N LYS A 30 10.78 4.01 2.22
CA LYS A 30 10.67 5.24 2.99
C LYS A 30 9.55 6.09 2.40
N VAL A 31 8.56 6.41 3.23
CA VAL A 31 7.50 7.38 2.92
C VAL A 31 7.93 8.73 3.45
N ASP A 32 8.28 9.66 2.57
CA ASP A 32 8.83 10.98 2.94
C ASP A 32 10.00 10.88 3.94
N GLY A 33 10.87 9.89 3.72
CA GLY A 33 12.02 9.61 4.58
C GLY A 33 11.72 8.77 5.83
N LYS A 34 10.45 8.49 6.14
CA LYS A 34 10.04 7.64 7.28
C LYS A 34 9.97 6.17 6.85
N GLU A 35 10.64 5.30 7.58
CA GLU A 35 10.65 3.86 7.33
C GLU A 35 9.25 3.24 7.40
N TYR A 36 8.93 2.41 6.41
CA TYR A 36 7.73 1.59 6.31
C TYR A 36 8.11 0.17 5.87
N LYS A 37 7.61 -0.84 6.59
CA LYS A 37 7.71 -2.26 6.22
C LYS A 37 6.50 -2.99 6.74
N ALA A 38 5.79 -3.69 5.86
CA ALA A 38 4.58 -4.43 6.21
C ALA A 38 4.47 -5.75 5.45
N GLU A 39 3.70 -6.68 6.00
CA GLU A 39 3.35 -7.94 5.31
C GLU A 39 2.61 -7.61 4.02
N ALA A 40 3.03 -8.25 2.92
CA ALA A 40 2.42 -8.06 1.62
C ALA A 40 1.69 -9.31 1.13
N ARG A 41 0.65 -9.10 0.31
CA ARG A 41 -0.18 -10.16 -0.25
C ARG A 41 -0.51 -9.88 -1.70
N LYS A 42 -0.69 -10.95 -2.47
CA LYS A 42 -1.22 -10.86 -3.83
C LYS A 42 -2.73 -10.65 -3.74
N LEU A 43 -3.22 -9.65 -4.46
CA LEU A 43 -4.65 -9.38 -4.57
C LEU A 43 -5.19 -9.91 -5.90
N LYS A 44 -6.35 -10.55 -5.83
CA LYS A 44 -7.08 -11.01 -7.01
C LYS A 44 -8.22 -10.05 -7.29
N ILE A 45 -7.98 -9.07 -8.15
CA ILE A 45 -9.03 -8.21 -8.67
C ILE A 45 -9.36 -8.65 -10.09
N PRO A 46 -10.60 -9.07 -10.38
CA PRO A 46 -10.98 -9.49 -11.72
C PRO A 46 -10.96 -8.30 -12.66
N THR A 47 -10.21 -8.42 -13.75
CA THR A 47 -10.10 -7.41 -14.80
C THR A 47 -10.47 -8.01 -16.15
N VAL A 48 -11.27 -7.30 -16.94
CA VAL A 48 -11.73 -7.79 -18.26
C VAL A 48 -10.75 -7.33 -19.33
N GLY A 49 -10.18 -8.26 -20.08
CA GLY A 49 -9.37 -7.99 -21.27
C GLY A 49 -7.86 -7.87 -21.06
N PHE A 50 -7.39 -7.90 -19.80
CA PHE A 50 -5.97 -7.90 -19.43
C PHE A 50 -5.77 -8.65 -18.10
N GLU A 51 -4.55 -9.10 -17.86
CA GLU A 51 -4.15 -9.64 -16.57
C GLU A 51 -3.81 -8.52 -15.59
N TYR A 52 -4.06 -8.80 -14.32
CA TYR A 52 -3.84 -7.87 -13.23
C TYR A 52 -3.14 -8.56 -12.08
N LEU A 53 -2.01 -8.00 -11.68
CA LEU A 53 -1.29 -8.37 -10.48
C LEU A 53 -1.23 -7.15 -9.58
N ALA A 54 -1.92 -7.22 -8.44
CA ALA A 54 -1.70 -6.26 -7.37
C ALA A 54 -1.01 -6.94 -6.19
N ILE A 55 -0.10 -6.19 -5.60
CA ILE A 55 0.51 -6.52 -4.34
C ILE A 55 0.21 -5.37 -3.40
N ALA A 56 -0.33 -5.68 -2.24
CA ALA A 56 -0.59 -4.69 -1.21
C ALA A 56 0.07 -5.12 0.09
N SER A 57 0.69 -4.16 0.76
CA SER A 57 1.11 -4.32 2.16
C SER A 57 0.27 -3.45 3.06
N PHE A 58 0.03 -3.93 4.28
CA PHE A 58 -0.80 -3.22 5.24
C PHE A 58 -0.20 -3.25 6.64
N GLN A 59 -0.04 -2.07 7.23
CA GLN A 59 0.33 -1.90 8.63
C GLN A 59 -0.91 -1.46 9.41
N VAL A 60 -1.12 -2.06 10.57
CA VAL A 60 -2.15 -1.62 11.54
C VAL A 60 -1.50 -0.68 12.54
N SER A 61 -2.11 0.48 12.79
CA SER A 61 -1.68 1.46 13.81
C SER A 61 -0.24 2.01 13.61
N PRO A 62 -0.04 3.07 12.79
CA PRO A 62 -1.06 3.74 11.97
C PRO A 62 -1.54 2.83 10.84
N ASP A 63 -2.80 3.00 10.43
CA ASP A 63 -3.36 2.21 9.35
C ASP A 63 -2.81 2.77 8.02
N VAL A 64 -1.84 2.05 7.44
CA VAL A 64 -1.09 2.49 6.25
C VAL A 64 -0.99 1.35 5.25
N GLN A 65 -1.25 1.65 3.98
CA GLN A 65 -1.10 0.72 2.87
C GLN A 65 -0.23 1.27 1.75
N VAL A 66 0.51 0.37 1.11
CA VAL A 66 1.22 0.61 -0.15
C VAL A 66 0.80 -0.45 -1.13
N TRP A 67 0.46 -0.04 -2.35
CA TRP A 67 0.05 -0.92 -3.43
C TRP A 67 1.01 -0.79 -4.61
N ILE A 68 1.33 -1.91 -5.24
CA ILE A 68 2.00 -1.97 -6.54
C ILE A 68 1.07 -2.75 -7.46
N ARG A 69 0.60 -2.10 -8.53
CA ARG A 69 -0.37 -2.64 -9.48
C ARG A 69 0.26 -2.76 -10.86
N PHE A 70 0.25 -3.98 -11.41
CA PHE A 70 0.67 -4.27 -12.77
C PHE A 70 -0.54 -4.63 -13.62
N TYR A 71 -0.68 -3.93 -14.73
CA TYR A 71 -1.66 -4.18 -15.78
C TYR A 71 -0.90 -4.66 -17.00
N TYR A 72 -1.17 -5.88 -17.46
CA TYR A 72 -0.34 -6.51 -18.49
C TYR A 72 -1.14 -7.53 -19.31
N PHE A 73 -0.63 -7.89 -20.48
CA PHE A 73 -1.13 -9.03 -21.26
C PHE A 73 -0.34 -10.29 -20.90
N SER A 74 -0.97 -11.47 -20.97
CA SER A 74 -0.52 -12.75 -20.40
C SER A 74 1.00 -12.98 -20.30
N ASP A 75 1.75 -12.73 -21.37
CA ASP A 75 3.19 -13.04 -21.44
C ASP A 75 4.11 -11.81 -21.37
N SER A 76 3.57 -10.62 -21.10
CA SER A 76 4.29 -9.34 -21.16
C SER A 76 5.00 -8.94 -19.86
N LEU A 77 4.61 -9.51 -18.72
CA LEU A 77 5.25 -9.21 -17.45
C LEU A 77 6.53 -10.07 -17.29
N GLN A 78 7.68 -9.43 -17.37
CA GLN A 78 9.00 -10.08 -17.35
C GLN A 78 9.95 -9.29 -16.42
N PRO A 79 11.12 -9.84 -16.06
CA PRO A 79 12.13 -9.05 -15.37
C PRO A 79 12.53 -7.83 -16.21
N GLY A 80 12.64 -6.67 -15.56
CA GLY A 80 12.89 -5.40 -16.24
C GLY A 80 12.39 -4.20 -15.44
N THR A 81 12.71 -3.02 -15.95
CA THR A 81 12.30 -1.74 -15.35
C THR A 81 11.14 -1.14 -16.13
N TYR A 82 10.07 -0.79 -15.42
CA TYR A 82 8.84 -0.25 -15.95
C TYR A 82 8.60 1.15 -15.40
N PRO A 83 8.17 2.11 -16.24
CA PRO A 83 7.77 3.43 -15.77
C PRO A 83 6.46 3.34 -14.99
N ILE A 84 6.41 4.02 -13.84
CA ILE A 84 5.16 4.27 -13.12
C ILE A 84 4.42 5.38 -13.85
N ILE A 85 3.12 5.19 -14.07
CA ILE A 85 2.24 6.16 -14.71
C ILE A 85 1.10 6.58 -13.79
N SER A 86 0.44 7.68 -14.12
CA SER A 86 -0.79 8.08 -13.42
C SER A 86 -2.02 7.27 -13.87
N GLU A 87 -3.06 7.27 -13.02
CA GLU A 87 -4.39 6.75 -13.35
C GLU A 87 -4.93 7.35 -14.66
N GLU A 88 -4.81 8.68 -14.81
CA GLU A 88 -5.19 9.37 -16.06
C GLU A 88 -4.35 8.89 -17.27
N GLY A 89 -3.06 8.66 -17.05
CA GLY A 89 -2.16 8.08 -18.05
C GLY A 89 -2.64 6.70 -18.49
N LEU A 90 -3.04 5.84 -17.55
CA LEU A 90 -3.58 4.52 -17.83
C LEU A 90 -4.90 4.62 -18.60
N GLU A 91 -5.81 5.50 -18.20
CA GLU A 91 -7.09 5.71 -18.88
C GLU A 91 -6.85 6.16 -20.33
N ASN A 92 -5.90 7.07 -20.57
CA ASN A 92 -5.54 7.53 -21.89
C ASN A 92 -4.89 6.44 -22.75
N GLU A 93 -4.07 5.56 -22.16
CA GLU A 93 -3.52 4.39 -22.86
C GLU A 93 -4.61 3.37 -23.23
N SER A 94 -5.61 3.18 -22.37
CA SER A 94 -6.72 2.24 -22.62
C SER A 94 -7.58 2.61 -23.84
N LYS A 95 -7.61 3.90 -24.20
CA LYS A 95 -8.32 4.43 -25.38
C LYS A 95 -7.56 4.23 -26.69
N LYS A 96 -6.28 3.85 -26.64
CA LYS A 96 -5.43 3.62 -27.83
C LYS A 96 -5.55 2.17 -28.29
N LYS A 97 -5.10 1.90 -29.54
CA LYS A 97 -4.99 0.52 -30.01
C LYS A 97 -3.98 -0.23 -29.13
N ALA A 98 -4.43 -1.33 -28.52
CA ALA A 98 -3.64 -2.10 -27.56
C ALA A 98 -2.36 -2.65 -28.20
N ASP A 99 -1.22 -2.19 -27.68
CA ASP A 99 0.06 -2.86 -27.85
C ASP A 99 0.15 -3.96 -26.79
N ARG A 100 0.14 -5.22 -27.25
CA ARG A 100 0.06 -6.39 -26.37
C ARG A 100 1.37 -6.68 -25.63
N SER A 101 2.42 -5.92 -25.89
CA SER A 101 3.70 -6.02 -25.20
C SER A 101 3.81 -5.08 -23.99
N LYS A 102 2.86 -4.14 -23.83
CA LYS A 102 2.92 -3.14 -22.77
C LYS A 102 2.55 -3.72 -21.41
N VAL A 103 3.29 -3.25 -20.42
CA VAL A 103 2.99 -3.36 -19.01
C VAL A 103 2.81 -1.95 -18.48
N TRP A 104 1.71 -1.70 -17.79
CA TRP A 104 1.46 -0.44 -17.10
C TRP A 104 1.54 -0.66 -15.60
N VAL A 105 2.24 0.24 -14.92
CA VAL A 105 2.52 0.11 -13.49
C VAL A 105 2.02 1.34 -12.76
N LEU A 106 1.32 1.10 -11.65
CA LEU A 106 0.86 2.12 -10.71
C LEU A 106 1.36 1.76 -9.32
N VAL A 107 1.71 2.78 -8.56
CA VAL A 107 2.05 2.66 -7.15
C VAL A 107 1.19 3.63 -6.37
N ASP A 108 0.56 3.15 -5.31
CA ASP A 108 -0.38 3.96 -4.52
C ASP A 108 -0.06 3.83 -3.04
N TYR A 109 -0.43 4.88 -2.32
CA TYR A 109 -0.26 5.00 -0.88
C TYR A 109 -1.56 5.47 -0.25
N THR A 110 -1.88 4.98 0.94
CA THR A 110 -2.99 5.53 1.75
C THR A 110 -2.64 5.41 3.23
N GLU A 111 -2.85 6.49 3.97
CA GLU A 111 -2.72 6.56 5.44
C GLU A 111 -4.02 7.07 6.06
N GLU A 112 -4.50 6.39 7.11
CA GLU A 112 -5.53 6.89 7.99
C GLU A 112 -4.96 8.00 8.90
N THR A 113 -5.14 9.26 8.51
CA THR A 113 -4.65 10.43 9.28
C THR A 113 -5.51 10.74 10.49
N LYS A 114 -6.76 10.25 10.52
CA LYS A 114 -7.66 10.35 11.67
C LYS A 114 -8.45 9.06 11.84
N GLY A 115 -8.16 8.38 12.96
CA GLY A 115 -8.69 7.05 13.29
C GLY A 115 -10.21 6.88 13.13
N LEU A 116 -10.66 5.64 12.97
CA LEU A 116 -12.06 5.22 12.75
C LEU A 116 -12.63 5.65 11.38
N GLY A 117 -11.76 5.81 10.39
CA GLY A 117 -12.03 6.23 9.02
C GLY A 117 -12.64 7.62 8.98
N HIS A 118 -12.02 8.55 9.71
CA HIS A 118 -12.44 9.95 9.76
C HIS A 118 -11.70 10.83 8.74
N ALA A 119 -10.44 10.52 8.47
CA ALA A 119 -9.65 11.21 7.46
C ALA A 119 -8.56 10.29 6.93
N PHE A 120 -8.21 10.53 5.67
CA PHE A 120 -7.19 9.78 4.94
C PHE A 120 -6.28 10.75 4.16
N HIS A 121 -5.04 10.34 3.96
CA HIS A 121 -4.09 10.95 3.04
C HIS A 121 -3.68 9.89 2.03
N ASP A 122 -4.03 10.14 0.78
CA ASP A 122 -3.84 9.22 -0.33
C ASP A 122 -2.73 9.75 -1.22
N GLY A 123 -1.82 8.90 -1.63
CA GLY A 123 -0.89 9.14 -2.72
C GLY A 123 -1.38 8.45 -3.98
N GLU A 124 -1.90 9.21 -4.93
CA GLU A 124 -2.29 8.75 -6.25
C GLU A 124 -1.03 8.64 -7.14
N SER A 125 -0.87 7.52 -7.85
CA SER A 125 0.26 7.28 -8.75
C SER A 125 0.51 8.46 -9.71
N LEU A 126 1.76 8.92 -9.81
CA LEU A 126 2.14 10.01 -10.71
C LEU A 126 3.35 9.65 -11.59
N SER A 127 4.49 9.33 -10.98
CA SER A 127 5.71 9.00 -11.74
C SER A 127 6.71 8.19 -10.90
N GLY A 128 7.72 7.62 -11.57
CA GLY A 128 8.77 6.83 -10.94
C GLY A 128 9.06 5.56 -11.74
N THR A 129 9.63 4.57 -11.08
CA THR A 129 9.98 3.29 -11.71
C THR A 129 9.77 2.11 -10.78
N VAL A 130 9.36 0.99 -11.35
CA VAL A 130 9.38 -0.32 -10.70
C VAL A 130 10.33 -1.23 -11.47
N THR A 131 11.28 -1.85 -10.80
CA THR A 131 12.17 -2.86 -11.38
C THR A 131 11.80 -4.22 -10.82
N ILE A 132 11.43 -5.15 -11.70
CA ILE A 132 11.24 -6.57 -11.38
C ILE A 132 12.58 -7.26 -11.59
N ASP A 133 13.17 -7.75 -10.49
CA ASP A 133 14.42 -8.51 -10.52
C ASP A 133 14.14 -9.98 -10.88
N LYS A 134 13.03 -10.51 -10.35
CA LYS A 134 12.62 -11.90 -10.57
C LYS A 134 11.10 -12.04 -10.56
N ILE A 135 10.59 -12.78 -11.53
CA ILE A 135 9.19 -13.19 -11.57
C ILE A 135 9.08 -14.68 -11.90
N THR A 136 8.16 -15.35 -11.23
CA THR A 136 7.77 -16.74 -11.48
C THR A 136 6.24 -16.80 -11.53
N PRO A 137 5.63 -17.93 -11.95
CA PRO A 137 4.17 -18.07 -11.90
C PRO A 137 3.56 -17.86 -10.51
N SER A 138 4.36 -18.02 -9.45
CA SER A 138 3.92 -17.96 -8.06
C SER A 138 4.62 -16.91 -7.22
N SER A 139 5.51 -16.09 -7.77
CA SER A 139 6.22 -15.08 -6.98
C SER A 139 6.76 -13.93 -7.80
N VAL A 140 7.00 -12.80 -7.14
CA VAL A 140 7.62 -11.62 -7.74
C VAL A 140 8.49 -10.89 -6.71
N GLU A 141 9.63 -10.40 -7.17
CA GLU A 141 10.64 -9.70 -6.37
C GLU A 141 11.15 -8.49 -7.14
N GLY A 142 11.39 -7.39 -6.44
CA GLY A 142 11.96 -6.21 -7.07
C GLY A 142 12.14 -5.00 -6.17
N SER A 143 12.30 -3.85 -6.82
CA SER A 143 12.45 -2.54 -6.21
C SER A 143 11.59 -1.48 -6.88
N PHE A 144 11.35 -0.38 -6.19
CA PHE A 144 10.61 0.75 -6.76
C PHE A 144 11.00 2.08 -6.12
N GLU A 145 10.76 3.15 -6.85
CA GLU A 145 10.74 4.51 -6.35
C GLU A 145 9.58 5.24 -7.03
N ALA A 146 8.78 5.97 -6.25
CA ALA A 146 7.59 6.63 -6.75
C ALA A 146 7.47 8.04 -6.18
N THR A 147 6.99 8.95 -7.02
CA THR A 147 6.43 10.24 -6.61
C THR A 147 4.94 10.16 -6.83
N LEU A 148 4.15 10.49 -5.81
CA LEU A 148 2.70 10.41 -5.81
C LEU A 148 2.08 11.79 -5.62
N LEU A 149 0.91 12.00 -6.22
CA LEU A 149 0.07 13.15 -5.92
C LEU A 149 -0.67 12.89 -4.60
N GLY A 150 -0.32 13.64 -3.57
CA GLY A 150 -0.97 13.54 -2.28
C GLY A 150 -2.30 14.28 -2.24
N VAL A 151 -3.31 13.62 -1.70
CA VAL A 151 -4.71 14.07 -1.67
C VAL A 151 -5.31 13.75 -0.31
N TYR A 152 -6.02 14.71 0.27
CA TYR A 152 -6.66 14.53 1.57
C TYR A 152 -8.15 14.23 1.45
N TYR A 153 -8.63 13.26 2.22
CA TYR A 153 -10.04 12.94 2.35
C TYR A 153 -10.53 13.15 3.78
N LYS A 154 -11.74 13.67 3.94
CA LYS A 154 -12.38 13.87 5.25
C LYS A 154 -13.81 13.31 5.22
N LYS A 155 -14.21 12.65 6.31
CA LYS A 155 -15.58 12.12 6.45
C LYS A 155 -16.61 13.24 6.35
N ARG A 156 -17.69 13.00 5.59
CA ARG A 156 -18.78 13.98 5.45
C ARG A 156 -19.43 14.24 6.81
N ALA A 157 -19.75 15.51 7.09
CA ALA A 157 -20.37 15.92 8.36
C ALA A 157 -21.68 15.14 8.65
N VAL A 158 -22.51 14.93 7.63
CA VAL A 158 -23.76 14.17 7.73
C VAL A 158 -23.52 12.73 8.20
N ALA A 159 -22.47 12.07 7.71
CA ALA A 159 -22.12 10.70 8.09
C ALA A 159 -21.50 10.60 9.50
N THR A 160 -20.94 11.71 9.99
CA THR A 160 -20.46 11.83 11.37
C THR A 160 -21.63 12.01 12.33
N MET A 161 -22.61 12.85 11.97
CA MET A 161 -23.79 13.13 12.78
C MET A 161 -24.77 11.95 12.87
N SER A 162 -24.91 11.16 11.79
CA SER A 162 -25.77 9.97 11.79
C SER A 162 -25.16 8.76 12.51
N GLY A 163 -23.86 8.78 12.81
CA GLY A 163 -23.12 7.67 13.40
C GLY A 163 -22.99 6.41 12.53
N SER A 164 -23.65 6.36 11.37
CA SER A 164 -23.72 5.19 10.48
C SER A 164 -22.34 4.81 9.93
N GLY A 165 -21.49 5.79 9.63
CA GLY A 165 -20.14 5.53 9.13
C GLY A 165 -19.11 5.18 10.21
N ILE A 166 -19.38 5.47 11.49
CA ILE A 166 -18.42 5.21 12.59
C ILE A 166 -18.64 3.79 13.15
N ARG A 167 -19.89 3.37 13.32
CA ARG A 167 -20.23 2.01 13.79
C ARG A 167 -19.71 0.93 12.84
N GLY A 168 -19.91 1.10 11.53
CA GLY A 168 -19.38 0.17 10.53
C GLY A 168 -17.85 0.11 10.53
N ASN A 169 -17.16 1.23 10.77
CA ASN A 169 -15.70 1.26 10.85
C ASN A 169 -15.16 0.63 12.14
N LEU A 170 -15.87 0.78 13.27
CA LEU A 170 -15.55 0.09 14.51
C LEU A 170 -15.70 -1.42 14.37
N GLU A 171 -16.81 -1.89 13.77
CA GLU A 171 -17.01 -3.32 13.49
C GLU A 171 -15.93 -3.86 12.55
N LYS A 172 -15.64 -3.16 11.43
CA LYS A 172 -14.54 -3.53 10.52
C LYS A 172 -13.19 -3.57 11.24
N LYS A 173 -12.87 -2.59 12.10
CA LYS A 173 -11.60 -2.54 12.85
C LYS A 173 -11.52 -3.62 13.93
N MET A 174 -12.63 -3.99 14.56
CA MET A 174 -12.66 -5.10 15.50
C MET A 174 -12.40 -6.45 14.82
N ILE A 175 -12.92 -6.65 13.60
CA ILE A 175 -12.77 -7.91 12.86
C ILE A 175 -11.40 -8.00 12.20
N THR A 176 -10.95 -6.91 11.58
CA THR A 176 -9.79 -6.94 10.68
C THR A 176 -8.54 -6.28 11.24
N LYS A 177 -8.66 -5.62 12.40
CA LYS A 177 -7.66 -4.73 12.99
C LYS A 177 -7.36 -3.48 12.15
N ALA A 178 -7.91 -3.37 10.94
CA ALA A 178 -7.84 -2.24 10.02
C ALA A 178 -9.12 -1.38 10.08
N GLY A 179 -8.98 -0.06 10.16
CA GLY A 179 -10.08 0.89 10.08
C GLY A 179 -10.47 1.24 8.64
N GLY A 180 -11.66 1.83 8.50
CA GLY A 180 -11.91 2.80 7.43
C GLY A 180 -12.12 2.31 6.00
N GLY A 181 -12.01 1.01 5.70
CA GLY A 181 -12.10 0.51 4.32
C GLY A 181 -10.76 0.14 3.70
N MET A 182 -9.67 0.20 4.47
CA MET A 182 -8.30 -0.21 4.06
C MET A 182 -8.13 -1.73 3.88
N LEU A 183 -9.22 -2.42 3.57
CA LEU A 183 -9.23 -3.85 3.29
C LEU A 183 -9.07 -4.04 1.79
N ALA A 184 -8.00 -4.74 1.43
CA ALA A 184 -7.57 -5.36 0.18
C ALA A 184 -8.60 -5.67 -0.95
N ASN A 185 -9.90 -5.58 -0.71
CA ASN A 185 -10.95 -6.03 -1.62
C ASN A 185 -11.64 -4.90 -2.42
N ALA A 186 -11.44 -3.62 -2.07
CA ALA A 186 -12.18 -2.51 -2.68
C ALA A 186 -11.32 -1.49 -3.48
N GLY A 187 -9.98 -1.62 -3.42
CA GLY A 187 -9.02 -0.75 -4.12
C GLY A 187 -8.23 0.15 -3.17
N PRO A 188 -7.15 0.80 -3.65
CA PRO A 188 -6.25 1.57 -2.78
C PRO A 188 -6.84 2.88 -2.25
N HIS A 189 -7.89 3.43 -2.88
CA HIS A 189 -8.45 4.76 -2.57
C HIS A 189 -9.95 4.72 -2.22
N ASP A 190 -10.47 3.55 -1.83
CA ASP A 190 -11.89 3.43 -1.50
C ASP A 190 -12.19 3.91 -0.06
N HIS A 191 -12.86 5.06 0.02
CA HIS A 191 -13.16 5.76 1.26
C HIS A 191 -14.65 6.10 1.39
N ASP A 192 -15.41 5.18 1.98
CA ASP A 192 -16.85 5.34 2.19
C ASP A 192 -17.22 6.65 2.91
N ASN A 193 -18.17 7.39 2.33
CA ASN A 193 -18.75 8.61 2.91
C ASN A 193 -17.73 9.71 3.23
N THR A 194 -16.64 9.77 2.49
CA THR A 194 -15.67 10.87 2.57
C THR A 194 -15.88 11.92 1.47
N ARG A 195 -15.15 13.02 1.58
CA ARG A 195 -15.06 14.10 0.60
C ARG A 195 -13.58 14.43 0.41
N LYS A 196 -13.16 14.47 -0.86
CA LYS A 196 -11.83 14.96 -1.30
C LYS A 196 -11.69 16.44 -0.95
N SER A 197 -10.55 16.79 -0.37
CA SER A 197 -10.11 18.16 -0.10
C SER A 197 -9.50 18.77 -1.35
N ASP A 198 -9.48 20.10 -1.44
CA ASP A 198 -8.71 20.83 -2.46
C ASP A 198 -7.21 20.91 -2.09
N GLU A 199 -6.88 20.55 -0.86
CA GLU A 199 -5.51 20.44 -0.36
C GLU A 199 -4.81 19.23 -0.99
N THR A 200 -3.61 19.50 -1.54
CA THR A 200 -2.76 18.50 -2.19
C THR A 200 -1.30 18.74 -1.82
N ASP A 201 -0.51 17.67 -1.84
CA ASP A 201 0.93 17.71 -1.66
C ASP A 201 1.61 16.63 -2.53
N THR A 202 2.86 16.32 -2.21
CA THR A 202 3.63 15.28 -2.90
C THR A 202 4.13 14.29 -1.86
N ILE A 203 3.93 13.01 -2.14
CA ILE A 203 4.45 11.92 -1.31
C ILE A 203 5.57 11.25 -2.10
N VAL A 204 6.72 11.06 -1.48
CA VAL A 204 7.86 10.36 -2.07
C VAL A 204 8.02 8.99 -1.40
N LEU A 205 7.92 7.94 -2.22
CA LEU A 205 8.28 6.59 -1.84
C LEU A 205 9.68 6.29 -2.39
N SER A 206 10.68 6.23 -1.51
CA SER A 206 12.08 5.95 -1.88
C SER A 206 12.57 4.63 -1.29
N GLU A 207 13.65 4.08 -1.85
CA GLU A 207 14.28 2.84 -1.35
C GLU A 207 13.29 1.65 -1.30
N GLY A 208 12.34 1.62 -2.22
CA GLY A 208 11.29 0.62 -2.25
C GLY A 208 11.81 -0.77 -2.61
N ARG A 209 11.39 -1.78 -1.85
CA ARG A 209 11.64 -3.21 -2.08
C ARG A 209 10.36 -3.99 -1.86
N PHE A 210 10.17 -5.03 -2.65
CA PHE A 210 9.05 -5.94 -2.48
C PHE A 210 9.43 -7.37 -2.80
N PHE A 211 8.80 -8.30 -2.09
CA PHE A 211 8.84 -9.72 -2.40
C PHE A 211 7.52 -10.34 -1.98
N VAL A 212 6.87 -11.06 -2.89
CA VAL A 212 5.67 -11.85 -2.58
C VAL A 212 5.72 -13.19 -3.26
N ASP A 213 5.53 -14.24 -2.47
CA ASP A 213 5.33 -15.62 -2.90
C ASP A 213 3.91 -16.08 -2.53
N TRP A 214 3.15 -16.48 -3.55
CA TRP A 214 1.80 -17.04 -3.45
C TRP A 214 1.72 -18.51 -3.88
N SER A 215 2.85 -19.24 -3.83
CA SER A 215 2.90 -20.69 -4.10
C SER A 215 2.17 -21.52 -3.05
N LYS A 216 2.01 -20.99 -1.83
CA LYS A 216 1.25 -21.60 -0.75
C LYS A 216 -0.05 -20.84 -0.59
N ALA A 217 -1.16 -21.58 -0.46
CA ALA A 217 -2.47 -20.98 -0.18
C ALA A 217 -2.37 -20.12 1.09
N GLU A 218 -2.99 -18.94 1.06
CA GLU A 218 -3.10 -18.08 2.24
C GLU A 218 -3.74 -18.89 3.37
N LYS A 219 -3.18 -18.83 4.58
CA LYS A 219 -3.89 -19.33 5.76
C LYS A 219 -5.09 -18.42 5.96
N GLU A 220 -6.29 -18.97 5.77
CA GLU A 220 -7.57 -18.33 6.13
C GLU A 220 -7.61 -17.96 7.62
#